data_AF-A0A0Q8NBY1-F1
#
_entry.id   AF-A0A0Q8NBY1-F1
#
_cell.length_a   1.000
_cell.length_b   1.000
_cell.length_c   1.000
_cell.angle_alpha   90.00
_cell.angle_beta   90.00
_cell.angle_gamma   90.00
#
_symmetry.space_group_name_H-M   'P 1'
#
loop_
_entity.id
_entity.type
_entity.pdbx_description
1 polymer ?
#
loop_
_entity_poly.entity_id
_entity_poly.type
_entity_poly.pdbx_seq_one_letter_code
_entity_poly.pdbx_strand_id
1 'polypeptide(L)'
;MGVPDRFAIEYPRRALELIGMLEASAREKSLLGSFGLLAASAVLTIPFERMRASHFLHDQGRDKDLVKNLKALEKAKFLAAPFWEEPPDGAQWRQSRIMNNVDKVHKWVDQDGRDPRSAEANTIQTRKADEVLRVLRNALAHGNIIYLDKEGREIPGNQMVYMAFLSRYEENQEQRDKAETYRVVITTEEAFLHFVKPWAGWIGGLDLDRRVVAAA
;
A
#
# COMPACT_ATOMS: atom_id res chain seq x y z
N MET A 1 -26.84 11.80 -3.37
CA MET A 1 -26.09 10.66 -3.96
C MET A 1 -26.83 9.38 -3.66
N GLY A 2 -26.91 8.45 -4.61
CA GLY A 2 -27.52 7.13 -4.41
C GLY A 2 -26.58 6.14 -3.69
N VAL A 3 -27.17 5.11 -3.09
CA VAL A 3 -26.45 3.98 -2.50
C VAL A 3 -25.65 3.26 -3.59
N PRO A 4 -24.35 2.96 -3.38
CA PRO A 4 -23.56 2.17 -4.34
C PRO A 4 -24.16 0.79 -4.58
N ASP A 5 -24.23 0.36 -5.82
CA ASP A 5 -24.56 -1.02 -6.20
C ASP A 5 -23.41 -1.97 -5.81
N ARG A 6 -22.16 -1.54 -6.09
CA ARG A 6 -20.94 -2.26 -5.71
C ARG A 6 -19.99 -1.34 -4.96
N PHE A 7 -20.18 -1.25 -3.64
CA PHE A 7 -19.38 -0.40 -2.77
C PHE A 7 -17.86 -0.58 -2.96
N ALA A 8 -17.38 -1.83 -3.10
CA ALA A 8 -15.96 -2.13 -3.28
C ALA A 8 -15.32 -1.46 -4.52
N ILE A 9 -16.13 -1.10 -5.52
CA ILE A 9 -15.68 -0.52 -6.79
C ILE A 9 -16.01 0.98 -6.86
N GLU A 10 -17.25 1.33 -6.55
CA GLU A 10 -17.70 2.72 -6.68
C GLU A 10 -17.09 3.64 -5.63
N TYR A 11 -16.83 3.14 -4.42
CA TYR A 11 -16.23 3.95 -3.37
C TYR A 11 -14.81 4.42 -3.74
N PRO A 12 -13.89 3.55 -4.21
CA PRO A 12 -12.58 3.98 -4.72
C PRO A 12 -12.65 4.98 -5.87
N ARG A 13 -13.62 4.83 -6.79
CA ARG A 13 -13.81 5.78 -7.89
C ARG A 13 -14.18 7.18 -7.39
N ARG A 14 -15.15 7.25 -6.47
CA ARG A 14 -15.57 8.51 -5.84
C ARG A 14 -14.43 9.14 -5.04
N ALA A 15 -13.67 8.33 -4.31
CA ALA A 15 -12.50 8.80 -3.57
C ALA A 15 -11.39 9.30 -4.52
N LEU A 16 -11.18 8.66 -5.67
CA LEU A 16 -10.23 9.11 -6.69
C LEU A 16 -10.60 10.49 -7.27
N GLU A 17 -11.89 10.75 -7.50
CA GLU A 17 -12.37 12.09 -7.89
C GLU A 17 -12.01 13.13 -6.83
N LEU A 18 -12.23 12.85 -5.54
CA LEU A 18 -11.84 13.74 -4.44
C LEU A 18 -10.33 13.93 -4.35
N ILE A 19 -9.54 12.88 -4.61
CA ILE A 19 -8.08 12.95 -4.65
C ILE A 19 -7.64 13.94 -5.74
N GLY A 20 -8.22 13.82 -6.94
CA GLY A 20 -7.91 14.72 -8.06
C GLY A 20 -8.26 16.18 -7.79
N MET A 21 -9.32 16.45 -7.02
CA MET A 21 -9.72 17.81 -6.65
C MET A 21 -8.79 18.46 -5.62
N LEU A 22 -8.22 17.67 -4.70
CA LEU A 22 -7.55 18.20 -3.50
C LEU A 22 -6.02 18.13 -3.56
N GLU A 23 -5.46 17.33 -4.46
CA GLU A 23 -4.01 17.11 -4.52
C GLU A 23 -3.22 18.40 -4.74
N ALA A 24 -3.64 19.26 -5.68
CA ALA A 24 -2.91 20.51 -5.95
C ALA A 24 -2.80 21.38 -4.69
N SER A 25 -3.90 21.50 -3.93
CA SER A 25 -3.90 22.24 -2.67
C SER A 25 -3.04 21.57 -1.59
N ALA A 26 -3.02 20.23 -1.54
CA ALA A 26 -2.15 19.49 -0.63
C ALA A 26 -0.66 19.74 -0.94
N ARG A 27 -0.29 19.78 -2.24
CA ARG A 27 1.07 20.09 -2.69
C ARG A 27 1.49 21.50 -2.32
N GLU A 28 0.66 22.49 -2.62
CA GLU A 28 0.91 23.91 -2.30
C GLU A 28 1.13 24.15 -0.80
N LYS A 29 0.51 23.33 0.06
CA LYS A 29 0.60 23.43 1.51
C LYS A 29 1.62 22.49 2.14
N SER A 30 2.41 21.76 1.34
CA SER A 30 3.38 20.77 1.81
C SER A 30 2.74 19.67 2.69
N LEU A 31 1.52 19.24 2.32
CA LEU A 31 0.75 18.20 3.01
C LEU A 31 0.71 16.88 2.24
N LEU A 32 1.57 16.69 1.24
CA LEU A 32 1.45 15.59 0.28
C LEU A 32 1.53 14.22 0.93
N GLY A 33 2.50 13.97 1.83
CA GLY A 33 2.56 12.73 2.61
C GLY A 33 1.29 12.44 3.40
N SER A 34 0.82 13.40 4.21
CA SER A 34 -0.41 13.24 4.99
C SER A 34 -1.66 13.05 4.12
N PHE A 35 -1.74 13.77 3.00
CA PHE A 35 -2.80 13.61 2.01
C PHE A 35 -2.77 12.21 1.38
N GLY A 36 -1.58 11.72 1.02
CA GLY A 36 -1.39 10.35 0.52
C GLY A 36 -1.87 9.31 1.52
N LEU A 37 -1.56 9.45 2.81
CA LEU A 37 -2.03 8.54 3.86
C LEU A 37 -3.55 8.57 4.05
N LEU A 38 -4.14 9.76 4.02
CA LEU A 38 -5.60 9.95 4.06
C LEU A 38 -6.27 9.24 2.88
N ALA A 39 -5.76 9.51 1.66
CA ALA A 39 -6.25 8.92 0.43
C ALA A 39 -6.11 7.39 0.44
N ALA A 40 -4.93 6.88 0.75
CA ALA A 40 -4.64 5.44 0.79
C ALA A 40 -5.49 4.71 1.84
N SER A 41 -5.71 5.30 3.01
CA SER A 41 -6.58 4.71 4.04
C SER A 41 -8.00 4.46 3.51
N ALA A 42 -8.52 5.35 2.67
CA ALA A 42 -9.81 5.19 2.01
C ALA A 42 -9.74 4.15 0.88
N VAL A 43 -8.81 4.30 -0.07
CA VAL A 43 -8.85 3.52 -1.33
C VAL A 43 -8.12 2.18 -1.28
N LEU A 44 -7.22 1.96 -0.32
CA LEU A 44 -6.50 0.69 -0.19
C LEU A 44 -7.17 -0.23 0.83
N THR A 45 -7.32 0.20 2.08
CA THR A 45 -7.73 -0.69 3.18
C THR A 45 -9.10 -1.30 2.96
N ILE A 46 -10.10 -0.46 2.67
CA ILE A 46 -11.49 -0.91 2.52
C ILE A 46 -11.64 -1.83 1.30
N PRO A 47 -11.23 -1.43 0.08
CA PRO A 47 -11.43 -2.27 -1.10
C PRO A 47 -10.61 -3.56 -1.04
N PHE A 48 -9.37 -3.50 -0.55
CA PHE A 48 -8.54 -4.69 -0.41
C PHE A 48 -9.22 -5.76 0.43
N GLU A 49 -9.85 -5.41 1.56
CA GLU A 49 -10.61 -6.37 2.38
C GLU A 49 -11.93 -6.77 1.71
N ARG A 50 -12.65 -5.85 1.07
CA ARG A 50 -13.93 -6.13 0.39
C ARG A 50 -13.81 -7.06 -0.82
N MET A 51 -12.64 -7.11 -1.46
CA MET A 51 -12.38 -8.01 -2.59
C MET A 51 -12.12 -9.47 -2.16
N ARG A 52 -11.99 -9.75 -0.86
CA ARG A 52 -11.67 -11.09 -0.34
C ARG A 52 -12.95 -11.91 -0.16
N ALA A 53 -12.90 -13.17 -0.58
CA ALA A 53 -14.01 -14.11 -0.40
C ALA A 53 -14.35 -14.37 1.08
N SER A 54 -13.39 -14.17 1.99
CA SER A 54 -13.55 -14.33 3.44
C SER A 54 -14.26 -13.16 4.13
N HIS A 55 -14.48 -12.04 3.43
CA HIS A 55 -15.12 -10.87 4.01
C HIS A 55 -16.61 -11.17 4.28
N PHE A 56 -17.13 -10.79 5.45
CA PHE A 56 -18.50 -11.14 5.86
C PHE A 56 -19.61 -10.54 4.97
N LEU A 57 -19.30 -9.45 4.26
CA LEU A 57 -20.18 -8.82 3.25
C LEU A 57 -19.88 -9.26 1.81
N HIS A 58 -19.14 -10.35 1.61
CA HIS A 58 -18.88 -10.92 0.28
C HIS A 58 -20.15 -11.57 -0.29
N ASP A 59 -20.45 -11.25 -1.54
CA ASP A 59 -21.54 -11.87 -2.29
C ASP A 59 -20.98 -12.72 -3.44
N GLN A 60 -21.14 -14.05 -3.37
CA GLN A 60 -20.63 -14.98 -4.37
C GLN A 60 -21.16 -14.72 -5.79
N GLY A 61 -22.41 -14.28 -5.92
CA GLY A 61 -23.04 -14.00 -7.22
C GLY A 61 -22.55 -12.70 -7.84
N ARG A 62 -22.18 -11.71 -7.01
CA ARG A 62 -21.77 -10.37 -7.46
C ARG A 62 -20.27 -10.13 -7.48
N ASP A 63 -19.49 -10.76 -6.59
CA ASP A 63 -18.09 -10.40 -6.30
C ASP A 63 -17.05 -11.45 -6.72
N LYS A 64 -17.47 -12.49 -7.45
CA LYS A 64 -16.57 -13.55 -7.94
C LYS A 64 -15.44 -13.01 -8.82
N ASP A 65 -15.72 -11.99 -9.61
CA ASP A 65 -14.77 -11.25 -10.44
C ASP A 65 -13.71 -10.51 -9.61
N LEU A 66 -14.12 -9.85 -8.52
CA LEU A 66 -13.21 -9.18 -7.60
C LEU A 66 -12.24 -10.15 -6.95
N VAL A 67 -12.74 -11.30 -6.49
CA VAL A 67 -11.90 -12.37 -5.92
C VAL A 67 -10.93 -12.91 -6.96
N LYS A 68 -11.38 -13.11 -8.21
CA LYS A 68 -10.53 -13.58 -9.31
C LYS A 68 -9.40 -12.58 -9.60
N ASN A 69 -9.72 -11.29 -9.70
CA ASN A 69 -8.75 -10.23 -9.96
C ASN A 69 -7.76 -10.07 -8.81
N LEU A 70 -8.22 -10.13 -7.56
CA LEU A 70 -7.34 -10.11 -6.39
C LEU A 70 -6.38 -11.30 -6.39
N LYS A 71 -6.85 -12.53 -6.66
CA LYS A 71 -5.99 -13.72 -6.74
C LYS A 71 -4.95 -13.66 -7.85
N ALA A 72 -5.28 -13.02 -8.98
CA ALA A 72 -4.32 -12.80 -10.06
C ALA A 72 -3.26 -11.78 -9.62
N LEU A 73 -3.70 -10.69 -9.00
CA LEU A 73 -2.83 -9.66 -8.46
C LEU A 73 -1.87 -10.20 -7.39
N GLU A 74 -2.35 -11.06 -6.48
CA GLU A 74 -1.52 -11.68 -5.43
C GLU A 74 -0.31 -12.46 -5.98
N LYS A 75 -0.35 -12.86 -7.25
CA LYS A 75 0.74 -13.59 -7.91
C LYS A 75 1.66 -12.67 -8.73
N ALA A 76 1.18 -11.49 -9.11
CA ALA A 76 1.94 -10.54 -9.91
C ALA A 76 3.09 -9.93 -9.09
N LYS A 77 4.20 -9.58 -9.77
CA LYS A 77 5.24 -8.77 -9.15
C LYS A 77 4.70 -7.37 -8.87
N PHE A 78 5.03 -6.78 -7.73
CA PHE A 78 4.51 -5.47 -7.34
C PHE A 78 4.81 -4.39 -8.39
N LEU A 79 6.05 -4.28 -8.86
CA LEU A 79 6.44 -3.27 -9.86
C LEU A 79 5.90 -3.54 -11.28
N ALA A 80 5.25 -4.68 -11.51
CA ALA A 80 4.61 -5.04 -12.78
C ALA A 80 3.13 -5.41 -12.58
N ALA A 81 2.54 -4.98 -11.46
CA ALA A 81 1.16 -5.25 -11.14
C ALA A 81 0.21 -4.52 -12.12
N PRO A 82 -0.96 -5.10 -12.43
CA PRO A 82 -1.89 -4.56 -13.43
C PRO A 82 -2.52 -3.22 -13.06
N PHE A 83 -2.35 -2.77 -11.81
CA PHE A 83 -2.85 -1.46 -11.39
C PHE A 83 -1.91 -0.32 -11.80
N TRP A 84 -0.67 -0.60 -12.20
CA TRP A 84 0.22 0.44 -12.72
C TRP A 84 -0.19 0.79 -14.15
N GLU A 85 -0.44 2.07 -14.40
CA GLU A 85 -0.58 2.60 -15.77
C GLU A 85 0.79 2.60 -16.47
N GLU A 86 1.83 3.01 -15.74
CA GLU A 86 3.23 2.96 -16.14
C GLU A 86 4.06 2.29 -15.04
N PRO A 87 5.07 1.48 -15.38
CA PRO A 87 5.94 0.87 -14.37
C PRO A 87 6.57 1.94 -13.48
N PRO A 88 6.48 1.81 -12.13
CA PRO A 88 7.07 2.77 -11.22
C PRO A 88 8.61 2.70 -11.27
N ASP A 89 9.27 3.79 -10.90
CA ASP A 89 10.70 3.74 -10.63
C ASP A 89 10.96 2.86 -9.39
N GLY A 90 11.55 1.68 -9.63
CA GLY A 90 11.90 0.73 -8.59
C GLY A 90 12.90 1.26 -7.55
N ALA A 91 13.62 2.35 -7.83
CA ALA A 91 14.49 3.02 -6.86
C ALA A 91 13.71 3.84 -5.82
N GLN A 92 12.46 4.22 -6.12
CA GLN A 92 11.58 4.94 -5.19
C GLN A 92 10.86 4.03 -4.21
N TRP A 93 10.89 2.71 -4.44
CA TRP A 93 10.26 1.72 -3.58
C TRP A 93 11.31 0.80 -2.98
N ARG A 94 11.14 0.50 -1.70
CA ARG A 94 12.00 -0.45 -1.01
C ARG A 94 11.15 -1.39 -0.19
N GLN A 95 11.54 -2.66 -0.17
CA GLN A 95 11.04 -3.60 0.82
C GLN A 95 12.21 -4.32 1.47
N SER A 96 12.22 -4.31 2.81
CA SER A 96 13.24 -4.97 3.62
C SER A 96 12.63 -5.50 4.92
N ARG A 97 13.48 -5.84 5.90
CA ARG A 97 13.12 -6.28 7.24
C ARG A 97 13.85 -5.43 8.28
N ILE A 98 13.24 -5.29 9.44
CA ILE A 98 13.85 -4.74 10.65
C ILE A 98 13.95 -5.91 11.62
N MET A 99 15.17 -6.24 12.05
CA MET A 99 15.47 -7.41 12.88
C MET A 99 15.72 -7.08 14.36
N ASN A 100 15.69 -5.80 14.69
CA ASN A 100 15.92 -5.28 16.02
C ASN A 100 14.75 -4.40 16.47
N ASN A 101 14.94 -3.71 17.60
CA ASN A 101 13.91 -2.84 18.17
C ASN A 101 13.42 -1.77 17.16
N VAL A 102 12.14 -1.86 16.83
CA VAL A 102 11.44 -0.98 15.88
C VAL A 102 11.36 0.48 16.35
N ASP A 103 11.37 0.75 17.65
CA ASP A 103 11.33 2.10 18.22
C ASP A 103 12.67 2.84 18.04
N LYS A 104 13.75 2.11 17.73
CA LYS A 104 15.08 2.68 17.50
C LYS A 104 15.33 2.88 15.99
N VAL A 105 14.52 3.73 15.38
CA VAL A 105 14.51 4.03 13.92
C VAL A 105 15.92 4.22 13.34
N HIS A 106 16.74 5.07 13.97
CA HIS A 106 18.10 5.37 13.54
C HIS A 106 19.10 4.20 13.67
N LYS A 107 18.70 3.06 14.25
CA LYS A 107 19.49 1.84 14.41
C LYS A 107 18.90 0.65 13.67
N TRP A 108 17.86 0.84 12.87
CA TRP A 108 17.26 -0.27 12.15
C TRP A 108 18.29 -1.00 11.29
N VAL A 109 18.26 -2.33 11.37
CA VAL A 109 19.08 -3.19 10.55
C VAL A 109 18.27 -4.37 10.03
N ASP A 110 18.62 -4.81 8.82
CA ASP A 110 18.10 -6.06 8.24
C ASP A 110 18.82 -7.29 8.83
N GLN A 111 18.50 -8.46 8.29
CA GLN A 111 19.08 -9.76 8.69
C GLN A 111 20.59 -9.86 8.51
N ASP A 112 21.18 -9.03 7.65
CA ASP A 112 22.60 -9.00 7.34
C ASP A 112 23.29 -7.78 8.00
N GLY A 113 22.59 -7.06 8.89
CA GLY A 113 23.12 -5.88 9.58
C GLY A 113 23.12 -4.60 8.74
N ARG A 114 22.40 -4.56 7.62
CA ARG A 114 22.38 -3.42 6.68
C ARG A 114 21.24 -2.46 6.99
N ASP A 115 21.41 -1.19 6.61
CA ASP A 115 20.33 -0.21 6.67
C ASP A 115 19.18 -0.67 5.73
N PRO A 116 17.93 -0.81 6.22
CA PRO A 116 16.78 -1.23 5.40
C PRO A 116 16.48 -0.34 4.18
N ARG A 117 17.05 0.87 4.12
CA ARG A 117 16.93 1.82 3.01
C ARG A 117 18.01 1.63 1.93
N SER A 118 19.05 0.86 2.23
CA SER A 118 20.16 0.66 1.31
C SER A 118 19.71 -0.11 0.06
N ALA A 119 20.43 0.05 -1.04
CA ALA A 119 20.12 -0.67 -2.27
C ALA A 119 20.32 -2.19 -2.10
N GLU A 120 21.30 -2.58 -1.28
CA GLU A 120 21.65 -3.97 -0.98
C GLU A 120 20.58 -4.67 -0.13
N ALA A 121 19.94 -3.95 0.78
CA ALA A 121 18.83 -4.46 1.60
C ALA A 121 17.48 -4.44 0.84
N ASN A 122 17.41 -3.78 -0.31
CA ASN A 122 16.17 -3.59 -1.05
C ASN A 122 15.80 -4.83 -1.86
N THR A 123 14.69 -5.48 -1.49
CA THR A 123 14.18 -6.67 -2.17
C THR A 123 13.00 -6.41 -3.10
N ILE A 124 12.58 -5.14 -3.31
CA ILE A 124 11.32 -4.81 -3.99
C ILE A 124 11.15 -5.46 -5.38
N GLN A 125 12.24 -5.64 -6.11
CA GLN A 125 12.26 -6.14 -7.50
C GLN A 125 11.71 -7.56 -7.66
N THR A 126 11.75 -8.35 -6.59
CA THR A 126 11.28 -9.74 -6.59
C THR A 126 9.97 -9.93 -5.84
N ARG A 127 9.46 -8.87 -5.21
CA ARG A 127 8.28 -8.96 -4.34
C ARG A 127 6.99 -9.05 -5.13
N LYS A 128 6.10 -9.89 -4.64
CA LYS A 128 4.73 -9.96 -5.14
C LYS A 128 3.91 -8.79 -4.64
N ALA A 129 2.85 -8.45 -5.36
CA ALA A 129 1.96 -7.37 -4.97
C ALA A 129 1.30 -7.64 -3.61
N ASP A 130 0.91 -8.88 -3.29
CA ASP A 130 0.32 -9.22 -1.98
C ASP A 130 1.26 -8.93 -0.81
N GLU A 131 2.55 -9.19 -0.99
CA GLU A 131 3.56 -8.98 0.04
C GLU A 131 3.71 -7.50 0.39
N VAL A 132 3.68 -6.61 -0.62
CA VAL A 132 3.79 -5.16 -0.45
C VAL A 132 2.46 -4.59 0.05
N LEU A 133 1.35 -4.90 -0.62
CA LEU A 133 0.01 -4.38 -0.28
C LEU A 133 -0.41 -4.77 1.14
N ARG A 134 -0.06 -5.97 1.61
CA ARG A 134 -0.32 -6.38 3.00
C ARG A 134 0.41 -5.51 4.00
N VAL A 135 1.67 -5.14 3.72
CA VAL A 135 2.44 -4.25 4.61
C VAL A 135 1.80 -2.87 4.65
N LEU A 136 1.49 -2.30 3.48
CA LEU A 136 0.83 -0.99 3.38
C LEU A 136 -0.52 -0.99 4.10
N ARG A 137 -1.38 -1.99 3.84
CA ARG A 137 -2.70 -2.11 4.47
C ARG A 137 -2.59 -2.21 5.99
N ASN A 138 -1.69 -3.07 6.51
CA ASN A 138 -1.52 -3.24 7.95
C ASN A 138 -1.03 -1.96 8.61
N ALA A 139 -0.06 -1.29 7.99
CA ALA A 139 0.46 -0.03 8.50
C ALA A 139 -0.63 1.06 8.54
N LEU A 140 -1.44 1.19 7.48
CA LEU A 140 -2.56 2.14 7.43
C LEU A 140 -3.66 1.81 8.46
N ALA A 141 -3.96 0.53 8.67
CA ALA A 141 -4.99 0.11 9.61
C ALA A 141 -4.59 0.30 11.09
N HIS A 142 -3.30 0.20 11.40
CA HIS A 142 -2.79 0.22 12.78
C HIS A 142 -2.01 1.50 13.13
N GLY A 143 -1.73 2.37 12.15
CA GLY A 143 -0.91 3.57 12.36
C GLY A 143 0.59 3.29 12.44
N ASN A 144 1.06 2.13 11.97
CA ASN A 144 2.49 1.76 11.99
C ASN A 144 3.25 2.41 10.82
N ILE A 145 3.27 3.75 10.81
CA ILE A 145 3.86 4.58 9.76
C ILE A 145 4.86 5.51 10.40
N ILE A 146 6.09 5.53 9.89
CA ILE A 146 7.21 6.33 10.40
C ILE A 146 7.64 7.31 9.33
N TYR A 147 7.84 8.57 9.72
CA TYR A 147 8.37 9.61 8.84
C TYR A 147 9.88 9.71 9.01
N LEU A 148 10.58 9.61 7.89
CA LEU A 148 12.03 9.58 7.86
C LEU A 148 12.58 10.78 7.09
N ASP A 149 13.55 11.47 7.70
CA ASP A 149 14.40 12.41 6.98
C ASP A 149 15.35 11.70 5.99
N LYS A 150 16.17 12.47 5.28
CA LYS A 150 17.13 11.92 4.31
C LYS A 150 18.15 10.97 4.97
N GLU A 151 18.50 11.20 6.24
CA GLU A 151 19.38 10.34 7.03
C GLU A 151 18.67 9.15 7.68
N GLY A 152 17.34 9.04 7.56
CA GLY A 152 16.59 7.88 8.07
C GLY A 152 16.22 8.02 9.53
N ARG A 153 16.08 9.25 10.01
CA ARG A 153 15.73 9.56 11.39
C ARG A 153 14.34 10.16 11.44
N GLU A 154 13.62 9.82 12.49
CA GLU A 154 12.36 10.45 12.83
C GLU A 154 12.64 11.57 13.85
N ILE A 155 12.90 12.77 13.35
CA ILE A 155 13.20 13.95 14.17
C ILE A 155 12.09 14.98 13.92
N PRO A 156 11.34 15.40 14.96
CA PRO A 156 10.32 16.42 14.82
C PRO A 156 10.89 17.72 14.21
N GLY A 157 10.19 18.25 13.20
CA GLY A 157 10.60 19.47 12.50
C GLY A 157 11.54 19.26 11.31
N ASN A 158 12.15 18.08 11.16
CA ASN A 158 12.91 17.76 9.95
C ASN A 158 11.98 17.57 8.75
N GLN A 159 12.47 17.92 7.56
CA GLN A 159 11.78 17.62 6.31
C GLN A 159 11.70 16.09 6.12
N MET A 160 10.47 15.58 6.02
CA MET A 160 10.24 14.19 5.64
C MET A 160 10.66 13.97 4.18
N VAL A 161 11.37 12.87 3.93
CA VAL A 161 11.76 12.41 2.59
C VAL A 161 11.15 11.04 2.29
N TYR A 162 11.05 10.18 3.30
CA TYR A 162 10.46 8.86 3.16
C TYR A 162 9.35 8.61 4.17
N MET A 163 8.39 7.80 3.76
CA MET A 163 7.45 7.12 4.62
C MET A 163 7.84 5.65 4.72
N ALA A 164 7.95 5.14 5.93
CA ALA A 164 8.16 3.72 6.20
C ALA A 164 6.87 3.12 6.77
N PHE A 165 6.39 2.05 6.14
CA PHE A 165 5.18 1.31 6.51
C PHE A 165 5.60 -0.02 7.11
N LEU A 166 5.14 -0.31 8.33
CA LEU A 166 5.57 -1.47 9.08
C LEU A 166 4.43 -2.46 9.28
N SER A 167 4.74 -3.73 9.08
CA SER A 167 3.87 -4.84 9.43
C SER A 167 4.67 -5.88 10.18
N ARG A 168 4.17 -6.31 11.33
CA ARG A 168 4.77 -7.40 12.09
C ARG A 168 4.85 -8.66 11.24
N TYR A 169 5.99 -9.34 11.32
CA TYR A 169 6.19 -10.65 10.70
C TYR A 169 5.90 -11.74 11.71
N GLU A 170 5.02 -12.67 11.37
CA GLU A 170 4.75 -13.84 12.20
C GLU A 170 4.71 -15.07 11.30
N GLU A 171 5.84 -15.77 11.20
CA GLU A 171 5.95 -17.00 10.39
C GLU A 171 5.57 -18.24 11.22
N ASN A 172 5.80 -18.22 12.53
CA ASN A 172 5.47 -19.29 13.48
C ASN A 172 5.44 -18.80 14.94
N GLN A 173 4.90 -19.63 15.84
CA GLN A 173 4.67 -19.29 17.26
C GLN A 173 5.97 -18.91 17.99
N GLU A 174 7.08 -19.55 17.66
CA GLU A 174 8.39 -19.30 18.28
C GLU A 174 8.98 -17.92 17.91
N GLN A 175 8.71 -17.42 16.71
CA GLN A 175 9.08 -16.06 16.29
C GLN A 175 8.15 -14.99 16.87
N ARG A 176 6.89 -15.33 17.15
CA ARG A 176 5.97 -14.44 17.87
C ARG A 176 6.52 -14.11 19.26
N ASP A 177 7.09 -15.10 19.92
CA ASP A 177 7.63 -15.01 21.28
C ASP A 177 8.98 -14.26 21.35
N LYS A 178 9.73 -14.18 20.23
CA LYS A 178 10.99 -13.40 20.12
C LYS A 178 10.82 -11.96 19.62
N ALA A 179 9.62 -11.59 19.18
CA ALA A 179 9.10 -10.22 19.06
C ALA A 179 10.05 -9.10 18.55
N GLU A 180 10.83 -9.29 17.48
CA GLU A 180 11.62 -8.16 16.91
C GLU A 180 11.65 -8.08 15.37
N THR A 181 10.88 -8.91 14.64
CA THR A 181 10.92 -8.89 13.17
C THR A 181 9.73 -8.14 12.54
N TYR A 182 10.02 -7.05 11.84
CA TYR A 182 9.05 -6.30 11.04
C TYR A 182 9.40 -6.36 9.55
N ARG A 183 8.38 -6.49 8.69
CA ARG A 183 8.51 -6.10 7.28
C ARG A 183 8.37 -4.60 7.20
N VAL A 184 9.24 -3.97 6.42
CA VAL A 184 9.17 -2.54 6.14
C VAL A 184 9.08 -2.31 4.64
N VAL A 185 8.14 -1.45 4.24
CA VAL A 185 8.07 -0.87 2.91
C VAL A 185 8.39 0.61 3.03
N ILE A 186 9.38 1.10 2.27
CA ILE A 186 9.85 2.49 2.33
C ILE A 186 9.68 3.12 0.95
N THR A 187 9.05 4.29 0.91
CA THR A 187 8.85 5.04 -0.34
C THR A 187 8.79 6.54 -0.08
N THR A 188 8.83 7.35 -1.14
CA THR A 188 8.63 8.81 -1.05
C THR A 188 7.15 9.16 -1.09
N GLU A 189 6.79 10.37 -0.67
CA GLU A 189 5.40 10.85 -0.77
C GLU A 189 4.87 10.89 -2.20
N GLU A 190 5.72 11.28 -3.16
CA GLU A 190 5.40 11.29 -4.58
C GLU A 190 5.11 9.90 -5.12
N ALA A 191 6.03 8.96 -4.87
CA ALA A 191 5.90 7.60 -5.35
C ALA A 191 4.70 6.89 -4.69
N PHE A 192 4.41 7.21 -3.44
CA PHE A 192 3.23 6.70 -2.74
C PHE A 192 1.94 7.22 -3.37
N LEU A 193 1.81 8.52 -3.63
CA LEU A 193 0.61 9.04 -4.27
C LEU A 193 0.46 8.55 -5.73
N HIS A 194 1.58 8.37 -6.43
CA HIS A 194 1.63 7.74 -7.75
C HIS A 194 1.20 6.27 -7.70
N PHE A 195 1.27 5.57 -6.57
CA PHE A 195 0.64 4.27 -6.36
C PHE A 195 -0.86 4.37 -6.05
N VAL A 196 -1.25 5.31 -5.19
CA VAL A 196 -2.62 5.41 -4.66
C VAL A 196 -3.65 5.64 -5.77
N LYS A 197 -3.35 6.49 -6.75
CA LYS A 197 -4.31 6.81 -7.84
C LYS A 197 -4.50 5.64 -8.81
N PRO A 198 -3.45 5.02 -9.37
CA PRO A 198 -3.63 3.90 -10.29
C PRO A 198 -4.25 2.69 -9.59
N TRP A 199 -3.94 2.47 -8.30
CA TRP A 199 -4.65 1.48 -7.48
C TRP A 199 -6.16 1.74 -7.44
N ALA A 200 -6.58 2.96 -7.09
CA ALA A 200 -8.00 3.33 -7.02
C ALA A 200 -8.68 3.24 -8.41
N GLY A 201 -7.98 3.67 -9.45
CA GLY A 201 -8.44 3.58 -10.84
C GLY A 201 -8.65 2.14 -11.29
N TRP A 202 -7.69 1.25 -11.01
CA TRP A 202 -7.76 -0.17 -11.34
C TRP A 202 -8.96 -0.86 -10.69
N ILE A 203 -9.17 -0.69 -9.38
CA ILE A 203 -10.34 -1.25 -8.71
C ILE A 203 -11.62 -0.64 -9.29
N GLY A 204 -11.64 0.68 -9.47
CA GLY A 204 -12.72 1.42 -10.11
C GLY A 204 -13.08 0.89 -11.50
N GLY A 205 -12.12 0.35 -12.23
CA GLY A 205 -12.27 -0.19 -13.59
C GLY A 205 -12.87 -1.59 -13.67
N LEU A 206 -12.84 -2.39 -12.61
CA LEU A 206 -13.28 -3.79 -12.64
C LEU A 206 -14.78 -3.98 -12.96
N ASP A 207 -15.62 -2.95 -12.72
CA ASP A 207 -17.05 -2.98 -13.09
C ASP A 207 -17.27 -2.81 -14.61
N LEU A 208 -16.35 -2.13 -15.31
CA LEU A 208 -16.46 -1.91 -16.76
C LEU A 208 -16.35 -3.23 -17.52
N ASP A 209 -15.45 -4.12 -17.09
CA ASP A 209 -15.29 -5.46 -17.67
C ASP A 209 -16.61 -6.25 -17.66
N ARG A 210 -17.38 -6.15 -16.58
CA ARG A 210 -18.67 -6.84 -16.46
C ARG A 210 -19.73 -6.25 -17.38
N ARG A 211 -19.81 -4.92 -17.50
CA ARG A 211 -20.79 -4.26 -18.37
C ARG A 211 -20.52 -4.53 -19.84
N VAL A 212 -19.24 -4.59 -20.23
CA VAL A 212 -18.83 -4.97 -21.59
C VAL A 212 -19.21 -6.42 -21.88
N VAL A 213 -18.99 -7.35 -20.95
CA VAL A 213 -19.39 -8.76 -21.10
C VAL A 213 -20.91 -8.93 -21.16
N ALA A 214 -21.69 -8.13 -20.44
CA ALA A 214 -23.16 -8.21 -20.48
C ALA A 214 -23.78 -7.63 -21.77
N ALA A 215 -23.01 -6.84 -22.54
CA ALA A 215 -23.46 -6.19 -23.76
C ALA A 215 -23.00 -6.91 -25.05
N ALA A 216 -22.20 -7.98 -24.94
CA ALA A 216 -21.69 -8.82 -26.03
C ALA A 216 -22.41 -10.16 -26.09
#